data_AF-A0A0R0CDP9-F1
#
_entry.id   AF-A0A0R0CDP9-F1
#
_cell.length_a   1.000
_cell.length_b   1.000
_cell.length_c   1.000
_cell.angle_alpha   90.00
_cell.angle_beta   90.00
_cell.angle_gamma   90.00
#
_symmetry.space_group_name_H-M   'P 1'
#
loop_
_entity.id
_entity.type
_entity.pdbx_description
1 polymer ?
#
loop_
_entity_poly.entity_id
_entity_poly.type
_entity_poly.pdbx_seq_one_letter_code
_entity_poly.pdbx_strand_id
1 'polypeptide(L)'
;MSEWIQALGQDYRSTQPSPGLTVLVWDKLGIRVYPDNGKSPNASVVTIVLNHMDREAAGFEVAAPGTELEPLSVISQPLSLQGLVITNRTTVRDLRTAGGQAWDFSCTKGVATCFTHRTDLAPDQLSIAFAVDGRIEDSVIYTLELQQAPQL
;
A
#
# COMPACT_ATOMS: atom_id res chain seq x y z
N MET A 1 -6.18 9.53 14.00
CA MET A 1 -5.80 8.22 14.63
C MET A 1 -7.02 7.44 15.16
N SER A 2 -7.91 8.06 15.95
CA SER A 2 -9.13 7.41 16.47
C SER A 2 -10.03 6.81 15.39
N GLU A 3 -10.14 7.45 14.23
CA GLU A 3 -10.97 7.00 13.11
C GLU A 3 -10.54 5.63 12.57
N TRP A 4 -9.25 5.38 12.40
CA TRP A 4 -8.74 4.08 11.93
C TRP A 4 -8.95 2.98 12.96
N ILE A 5 -8.75 3.28 14.24
CA ILE A 5 -9.02 2.33 15.32
C ILE A 5 -10.53 2.02 15.40
N GLN A 6 -11.38 3.02 15.17
CA GLN A 6 -12.82 2.83 15.11
C GLN A 6 -13.24 1.98 13.91
N ALA A 7 -12.61 2.17 12.75
CA ALA A 7 -12.94 1.46 11.51
C ALA A 7 -12.38 0.02 11.48
N LEU A 8 -11.14 -0.18 11.94
CA LEU A 8 -10.40 -1.44 11.82
C LEU A 8 -10.38 -2.26 13.13
N GLY A 9 -10.77 -1.64 14.25
CA GLY A 9 -10.82 -2.26 15.57
C GLY A 9 -9.54 -2.06 16.40
N GLN A 10 -9.61 -2.50 17.65
CA GLN A 10 -8.56 -2.32 18.67
C GLN A 10 -7.44 -3.40 18.62
N ASP A 11 -7.58 -4.43 17.79
CA ASP A 11 -6.63 -5.55 17.68
C ASP A 11 -5.45 -5.20 16.76
N TYR A 12 -4.75 -4.11 17.09
CA TYR A 12 -3.57 -3.65 16.38
C TYR A 12 -2.34 -3.71 17.27
N ARG A 13 -1.16 -3.81 16.65
CA ARG A 13 0.12 -3.59 17.32
C ARG A 13 0.77 -2.31 16.81
N SER A 14 1.45 -1.63 17.72
CA SER A 14 2.18 -0.39 17.48
C SER A 14 3.67 -0.65 17.49
N THR A 15 4.41 0.10 16.72
CA THR A 15 5.79 -0.24 16.35
C THR A 15 6.83 0.61 17.10
N GLN A 16 6.54 1.07 18.33
CA GLN A 16 7.34 2.12 18.94
C GLN A 16 7.87 1.89 20.34
N PRO A 17 9.03 2.53 20.60
CA PRO A 17 9.32 3.19 21.86
C PRO A 17 9.28 4.74 21.80
N SER A 18 9.28 5.40 20.63
CA SER A 18 9.51 6.86 20.50
C SER A 18 8.40 7.62 19.73
N PRO A 19 7.62 8.54 20.35
CA PRO A 19 6.31 9.06 19.91
C PRO A 19 6.14 9.68 18.51
N GLY A 20 7.18 9.80 17.68
CA GLY A 20 7.16 10.51 16.39
C GLY A 20 7.00 9.65 15.11
N LEU A 21 6.98 8.31 15.19
CA LEU A 21 6.93 7.37 14.05
C LEU A 21 5.97 6.17 14.29
N THR A 22 4.75 6.41 14.79
CA THR A 22 3.91 5.31 15.32
C THR A 22 3.21 4.61 14.18
N VAL A 23 3.73 3.51 13.65
CA VAL A 23 3.00 2.72 12.66
C VAL A 23 2.05 1.78 13.38
N LEU A 24 0.81 1.70 12.89
CA LEU A 24 -0.19 0.77 13.40
C LEU A 24 -0.36 -0.38 12.41
N VAL A 25 -0.28 -1.61 12.92
CA VAL A 25 -0.37 -2.83 12.10
C VAL A 25 -1.52 -3.70 12.60
N TRP A 26 -2.44 -4.04 11.68
CA TRP A 26 -3.52 -5.01 11.91
C TRP A 26 -3.16 -6.32 11.22
N ASP A 27 -2.50 -7.22 11.96
CA ASP A 27 -1.98 -8.47 11.41
C ASP A 27 -3.05 -9.33 10.76
N LYS A 28 -4.26 -9.39 11.35
CA LYS A 28 -5.35 -10.22 10.82
C LYS A 28 -5.99 -9.66 9.55
N LEU A 29 -5.81 -8.36 9.30
CA LEU A 29 -6.41 -7.66 8.16
C LEU A 29 -5.42 -7.44 7.02
N GLY A 30 -4.11 -7.63 7.25
CA GLY A 30 -3.08 -7.30 6.26
C GLY A 30 -2.94 -5.80 6.01
N ILE A 31 -3.19 -4.96 7.03
CA ILE A 31 -3.23 -3.49 6.88
C ILE A 31 -2.18 -2.81 7.78
N ARG A 32 -1.52 -1.78 7.23
CA ARG A 32 -0.63 -0.86 7.95
C ARG A 32 -1.12 0.57 7.77
N VAL A 33 -1.04 1.36 8.83
CA VAL A 33 -1.39 2.79 8.79
C VAL A 33 -0.22 3.62 9.32
N TYR A 34 0.22 4.58 8.50
CA TYR A 34 1.26 5.55 8.82
C TYR A 34 0.59 6.89 9.13
N PRO A 35 0.51 7.29 10.41
CA PRO A 35 0.02 8.61 10.80
C PRO A 35 1.05 9.70 10.43
N ASP A 36 0.55 10.86 9.99
CA ASP A 36 1.39 12.06 9.86
C ASP A 36 1.68 12.64 11.25
N ASN A 37 2.82 12.27 11.81
CA ASN A 37 3.19 12.65 13.18
C ASN A 37 3.72 14.10 13.30
N GLY A 38 3.61 14.93 12.24
CA GLY A 38 4.14 16.29 12.23
C GLY A 38 3.13 17.40 12.00
N LYS A 39 2.01 17.15 11.31
CA LYS A 39 1.15 18.25 10.80
C LYS A 39 -0.36 18.03 10.89
N SER A 40 -0.85 16.80 11.00
CA SER A 40 -2.29 16.53 11.08
C SER A 40 -2.56 15.13 11.65
N PRO A 41 -3.58 14.92 12.50
CA PRO A 41 -3.93 13.61 13.06
C PRO A 41 -4.47 12.58 12.02
N ASN A 42 -4.47 12.95 10.74
CA ASN A 42 -4.90 12.12 9.63
C ASN A 42 -3.77 11.17 9.19
N ALA A 43 -4.13 10.00 8.67
CA ALA A 43 -3.13 9.09 8.10
C ALA A 43 -2.59 9.68 6.80
N SER A 44 -1.27 9.74 6.68
CA SER A 44 -0.63 10.14 5.42
C SER A 44 -0.58 8.98 4.43
N VAL A 45 -0.41 7.74 4.93
CA VAL A 45 -0.33 6.54 4.09
C VAL A 45 -1.07 5.36 4.75
N VAL A 46 -1.82 4.62 3.94
CA VAL A 46 -2.41 3.32 4.31
C VAL A 46 -1.92 2.27 3.33
N THR A 47 -1.33 1.20 3.85
CA THR A 47 -0.81 0.10 3.03
C THR A 47 -1.65 -1.17 3.26
N ILE A 48 -2.08 -1.79 2.17
CA ILE A 48 -2.79 -3.07 2.15
C ILE A 48 -1.86 -4.12 1.55
N VAL A 49 -1.66 -5.24 2.24
CA VAL A 49 -0.76 -6.32 1.81
C VAL A 49 -1.57 -7.41 1.11
N LEU A 50 -1.38 -7.54 -0.21
CA LEU A 50 -2.11 -8.47 -1.08
C LEU A 50 -1.39 -9.81 -1.24
N ASN A 51 -0.05 -9.77 -1.24
CA ASN A 51 0.77 -10.97 -1.32
C ASN A 51 2.04 -10.75 -0.49
N HIS A 52 2.30 -11.68 0.43
CA HIS A 52 3.46 -11.62 1.31
C HIS A 52 4.69 -12.07 0.52
N MET A 53 5.67 -11.18 0.40
CA MET A 53 6.98 -11.53 -0.12
C MET A 53 7.83 -11.99 1.05
N ASP A 54 8.04 -13.30 1.15
CA ASP A 54 9.14 -13.79 1.98
C ASP A 54 10.43 -13.15 1.47
N ARG A 55 11.18 -12.52 2.38
CA ARG A 55 12.36 -11.68 2.10
C ARG A 55 13.40 -12.33 1.18
N GLU A 56 13.40 -13.65 1.02
CA GLU A 56 14.30 -14.37 0.13
C GLU A 56 14.05 -14.08 -1.36
N ALA A 57 12.83 -13.75 -1.78
CA ALA A 57 12.50 -13.59 -3.20
C ALA A 57 13.01 -12.26 -3.81
N ALA A 58 13.41 -11.27 -2.98
CA ALA A 58 13.80 -9.94 -3.46
C ALA A 58 15.31 -9.76 -3.72
N GLY A 59 16.18 -10.73 -3.40
CA GLY A 59 17.63 -10.61 -3.65
C GLY A 59 18.34 -9.46 -2.92
N PHE A 60 17.66 -8.79 -1.99
CA PHE A 60 18.23 -7.77 -1.11
C PHE A 60 18.38 -8.37 0.30
N GLU A 61 19.58 -8.87 0.62
CA GLU A 61 19.96 -9.16 2.00
C GLU A 61 20.05 -7.85 2.79
N VAL A 62 18.92 -7.44 3.38
CA VAL A 62 18.95 -6.68 4.62
C VAL A 62 17.78 -7.18 5.44
N ALA A 63 18.04 -7.85 6.57
CA ALA A 63 17.03 -7.88 7.62
C ALA A 63 16.93 -6.47 8.24
N ALA A 64 16.36 -5.54 7.48
CA ALA A 64 16.34 -4.13 7.82
C ALA A 64 15.41 -3.89 9.02
N PRO A 65 15.68 -2.84 9.83
CA PRO A 65 14.72 -2.32 10.79
C PRO A 65 13.37 -2.18 10.10
N GLY A 66 12.35 -2.86 10.64
CA GLY A 66 11.03 -2.88 10.02
C GLY A 66 10.50 -4.24 9.58
N THR A 67 11.23 -5.35 9.79
CA THR A 67 10.68 -6.71 9.62
C THR A 67 9.42 -6.93 10.43
N GLU A 68 9.39 -6.35 11.63
CA GLU A 68 8.23 -6.40 12.50
C GLU A 68 7.07 -5.59 11.92
N LEU A 69 7.26 -4.66 10.98
CA LEU A 69 6.16 -3.83 10.47
C LEU A 69 5.27 -4.58 9.47
N GLU A 70 5.75 -5.70 8.92
CA GLU A 70 4.97 -6.52 8.00
C GLU A 70 3.81 -7.19 8.74
N PRO A 71 2.57 -7.09 8.24
CA PRO A 71 1.46 -7.90 8.74
C PRO A 71 1.76 -9.40 8.61
N LEU A 72 1.35 -10.17 9.62
CA LEU A 72 1.48 -11.63 9.60
C LEU A 72 0.53 -12.31 8.60
N SER A 73 -0.48 -11.61 8.09
CA SER A 73 -1.42 -12.11 7.08
C SER A 73 -1.56 -11.15 5.90
N VAL A 74 -2.01 -11.71 4.77
CA VAL A 74 -2.42 -10.94 3.59
C VAL A 74 -3.91 -10.65 3.67
N ILE A 75 -4.35 -9.54 3.07
CA ILE A 75 -5.77 -9.28 2.88
C ILE A 75 -6.37 -10.40 2.00
N SER A 76 -7.38 -11.08 2.53
CA SER A 76 -8.08 -12.18 1.86
C SER A 76 -9.44 -11.76 1.30
N GLN A 77 -9.90 -10.55 1.65
CA GLN A 77 -11.14 -10.01 1.11
C GLN A 77 -10.93 -9.45 -0.30
N PRO A 78 -11.95 -9.55 -1.18
CA PRO A 78 -11.88 -9.00 -2.52
C PRO A 78 -11.78 -7.47 -2.43
N LEU A 79 -10.57 -6.95 -2.67
CA LEU A 79 -10.41 -5.55 -3.00
C LEU A 79 -10.83 -5.34 -4.45
N SER A 80 -11.45 -4.22 -4.78
CA SER A 80 -11.70 -3.90 -6.18
C SER A 80 -11.27 -2.49 -6.52
N LEU A 81 -10.68 -2.34 -7.71
CA LEU A 81 -10.37 -1.05 -8.30
C LEU A 81 -11.14 -0.96 -9.62
N GLN A 82 -12.10 -0.03 -9.70
CA GLN A 82 -12.96 0.14 -10.89
C GLN A 82 -13.67 -1.15 -11.35
N GLY A 83 -14.14 -1.95 -10.39
CA GLY A 83 -14.84 -3.22 -10.67
C GLY A 83 -13.91 -4.40 -11.00
N LEU A 84 -12.60 -4.18 -11.18
CA LEU A 84 -11.63 -5.27 -11.22
C LEU A 84 -11.35 -5.76 -9.80
N VAL A 85 -11.65 -7.03 -9.54
CA VAL A 85 -11.27 -7.70 -8.29
C VAL A 85 -9.76 -7.94 -8.29
N ILE A 86 -9.09 -7.36 -7.30
CA ILE A 86 -7.66 -7.53 -7.05
C ILE A 86 -7.46 -8.81 -6.25
N THR A 87 -6.62 -9.68 -6.78
CA THR A 87 -6.24 -10.98 -6.21
C THR A 87 -4.71 -11.07 -6.13
N ASN A 88 -4.20 -12.13 -5.50
CA ASN A 88 -2.75 -12.40 -5.46
C ASN A 88 -2.12 -12.72 -6.83
N ARG A 89 -2.91 -12.80 -7.90
CA ARG A 89 -2.45 -12.98 -9.28
C ARG A 89 -2.62 -11.74 -10.15
N THR A 90 -3.25 -10.70 -9.63
CA THR A 90 -3.48 -9.47 -10.38
C THR A 90 -2.16 -8.77 -10.66
N THR A 91 -1.93 -8.46 -11.93
CA THR A 91 -0.73 -7.79 -12.41
C THR A 91 -0.96 -6.30 -12.64
N VAL A 92 0.11 -5.54 -12.83
CA VAL A 92 0.02 -4.12 -13.25
C VAL A 92 -0.69 -3.99 -14.60
N ARG A 93 -0.47 -4.91 -15.54
CA ARG A 93 -1.15 -4.92 -16.84
C ARG A 93 -2.67 -5.07 -16.68
N ASP A 94 -3.12 -5.94 -15.79
CA ASP A 94 -4.55 -6.13 -15.53
C ASP A 94 -5.18 -4.83 -15.03
N LEU A 95 -4.53 -4.15 -14.08
CA LEU A 95 -4.98 -2.86 -13.58
C LEU A 95 -5.03 -1.79 -14.67
N ARG A 96 -3.99 -1.69 -15.50
CA ARG A 96 -3.96 -0.73 -16.62
C ARG A 96 -5.09 -0.99 -17.61
N THR A 97 -5.33 -2.25 -17.93
CA THR A 97 -6.40 -2.65 -18.85
C THR A 97 -7.78 -2.27 -18.30
N ALA A 98 -8.01 -2.51 -17.00
CA ALA A 98 -9.26 -2.17 -16.34
C ALA A 98 -9.45 -0.65 -16.14
N GLY A 99 -8.37 0.09 -15.84
CA GLY A 99 -8.40 1.53 -15.65
C GLY A 99 -8.66 2.33 -16.94
N GLY A 100 -8.33 1.76 -18.09
CA GLY A 100 -8.56 2.39 -19.40
C GLY A 100 -7.86 3.74 -19.51
N GLN A 101 -8.56 4.74 -20.05
CA GLN A 101 -8.02 6.10 -20.23
C GLN A 101 -8.15 6.99 -18.98
N ALA A 102 -8.91 6.55 -17.98
CA ALA A 102 -9.17 7.31 -16.76
C ALA A 102 -8.01 7.24 -15.75
N TRP A 103 -7.04 6.34 -15.97
CA TRP A 103 -5.91 6.12 -15.09
C TRP A 103 -4.61 6.14 -15.88
N ASP A 104 -3.65 6.89 -15.38
CA ASP A 104 -2.27 6.84 -15.86
C ASP A 104 -1.44 5.95 -14.92
N PHE A 105 -0.52 5.18 -15.49
CA PHE A 105 0.31 4.19 -14.78
C PHE A 105 1.78 4.42 -15.08
N SER A 106 2.53 4.89 -14.09
CA SER A 106 3.96 5.13 -14.18
C SER A 106 4.74 4.17 -13.29
N CYS A 107 5.69 3.43 -13.84
CA CYS A 107 6.52 2.50 -13.10
C CYS A 107 7.99 2.94 -13.15
N THR A 108 8.59 3.13 -11.98
CA THR A 108 9.99 3.57 -11.90
C THR A 108 10.92 2.37 -11.97
N LYS A 109 11.74 2.29 -13.02
CA LYS A 109 12.80 1.28 -13.14
C LYS A 109 13.82 1.48 -12.01
N GLY A 110 13.96 0.50 -11.12
CA GLY A 110 14.95 0.49 -10.04
C GLY A 110 14.38 0.47 -8.62
N VAL A 111 13.11 0.87 -8.41
CA VAL A 111 12.47 0.91 -7.06
C VAL A 111 11.35 -0.13 -6.93
N ALA A 112 11.08 -0.92 -7.99
CA ALA A 112 10.05 -1.96 -7.98
C ALA A 112 8.68 -1.44 -7.47
N THR A 113 8.35 -0.20 -7.85
CA THR A 113 7.11 0.49 -7.49
C THR A 113 6.47 1.09 -8.73
N CYS A 114 5.17 0.87 -8.87
CA CYS A 114 4.32 1.52 -9.86
C CYS A 114 3.36 2.49 -9.15
N PHE A 115 2.99 3.56 -9.83
CA PHE A 115 2.06 4.56 -9.34
C PHE A 115 0.90 4.64 -10.32
N THR A 116 -0.28 4.89 -9.79
CA THR A 116 -1.43 5.26 -10.61
C THR A 116 -2.16 6.46 -10.02
N HIS A 117 -2.59 7.32 -10.93
CA HIS A 117 -3.43 8.47 -10.60
C HIS A 117 -4.55 8.57 -11.63
N ARG A 118 -5.67 9.16 -11.20
CA ARG A 118 -6.79 9.44 -12.10
C ARG A 118 -6.50 10.68 -12.94
N THR A 119 -6.67 10.56 -14.25
CA THR A 119 -6.47 11.66 -15.20
C THR A 119 -7.65 12.63 -15.22
N ASP A 120 -8.82 12.18 -14.76
CA ASP A 120 -10.06 12.95 -14.67
C ASP A 120 -10.32 13.54 -13.27
N LEU A 121 -9.40 13.30 -12.32
CA LEU A 121 -9.39 13.96 -11.02
C LEU A 121 -8.20 14.89 -10.91
N ALA A 122 -8.27 15.84 -9.98
CA ALA A 122 -7.12 16.67 -9.68
C ALA A 122 -5.98 15.79 -9.07
N PRO A 123 -4.70 16.05 -9.42
CA PRO A 123 -3.56 15.20 -9.00
C PRO A 123 -3.41 15.05 -7.48
N ASP A 124 -4.02 15.96 -6.73
CA ASP A 124 -3.99 16.06 -5.29
C ASP A 124 -5.12 15.28 -4.57
N GLN A 125 -5.96 14.53 -5.29
CA GLN A 125 -7.12 13.86 -4.67
C GLN A 125 -6.85 12.42 -4.21
N LEU A 126 -6.02 11.65 -4.92
CA LEU A 126 -5.69 10.28 -4.55
C LEU A 126 -4.45 9.80 -5.30
N SER A 127 -3.38 9.45 -4.57
CA SER A 127 -2.24 8.73 -5.13
C SER A 127 -2.28 7.28 -4.66
N ILE A 128 -2.27 6.34 -5.61
CA ILE A 128 -2.18 4.91 -5.32
C ILE A 128 -0.82 4.42 -5.84
N ALA A 129 -0.01 3.86 -4.95
CA ALA A 129 1.22 3.17 -5.33
C ALA A 129 1.08 1.66 -5.15
N PHE A 130 1.79 0.89 -5.96
CA PHE A 130 1.82 -0.55 -5.97
C PHE A 130 3.27 -1.03 -5.87
N ALA A 131 3.58 -1.83 -4.85
CA ALA A 131 4.84 -2.56 -4.83
C ALA A 131 4.72 -3.79 -5.73
N VAL A 132 5.73 -4.02 -6.56
CA VAL A 132 5.76 -5.06 -7.59
C VAL A 132 7.13 -5.73 -7.61
N ASP A 133 7.28 -6.91 -8.20
CA ASP A 133 8.63 -7.40 -8.52
C ASP A 133 9.19 -6.64 -9.74
N GLY A 134 10.49 -6.67 -9.96
CA GLY A 134 11.15 -5.88 -11.02
C GLY A 134 10.66 -6.13 -12.46
N ARG A 135 9.72 -7.05 -12.70
CA ARG A 135 9.13 -7.39 -14.02
C ARG A 135 7.98 -6.45 -14.45
N ILE A 136 8.02 -5.18 -14.03
CA ILE A 136 7.18 -4.06 -14.46
C ILE A 136 5.70 -4.43 -14.66
N GLU A 137 5.26 -4.61 -15.92
CA GLU A 137 3.83 -4.76 -16.26
C GLU A 137 3.29 -6.17 -15.98
N ASP A 138 4.16 -7.18 -16.02
CA ASP A 138 3.80 -8.59 -15.76
C ASP A 138 3.94 -8.95 -14.28
N SER A 139 4.41 -8.02 -13.46
CA SER A 139 4.58 -8.24 -12.04
C SER A 139 3.26 -8.35 -11.32
N VAL A 140 3.18 -9.33 -10.42
CA VAL A 140 2.11 -9.40 -9.42
C VAL A 140 2.28 -8.26 -8.41
N ILE A 141 1.15 -7.79 -7.88
CA ILE A 141 1.13 -6.72 -6.90
C ILE A 141 1.27 -7.30 -5.50
N TYR A 142 2.21 -6.78 -4.72
CA TYR A 142 2.46 -7.21 -3.34
C TYR A 142 1.71 -6.35 -2.32
N THR A 143 1.79 -5.04 -2.50
CA THR A 143 1.11 -4.08 -1.63
C THR A 143 0.45 -3.00 -2.45
N LEU A 144 -0.60 -2.42 -1.88
CA LEU A 144 -1.27 -1.23 -2.37
C LEU A 144 -1.15 -0.14 -1.30
N GLU A 145 -0.57 0.98 -1.66
CA GLU A 145 -0.40 2.15 -0.78
C GLU A 145 -1.33 3.27 -1.23
N LEU A 146 -2.20 3.70 -0.33
CA LEU A 146 -3.07 4.84 -0.48
C LEU A 146 -2.42 6.02 0.23
N GLN A 147 -2.03 7.04 -0.53
CA GLN A 147 -1.45 8.25 0.02
C GLN A 147 -2.44 9.40 -0.14
N GLN A 148 -2.71 10.14 0.94
CA GLN A 148 -3.35 11.44 0.80
C GLN A 148 -2.37 12.36 0.08
N ALA A 149 -2.81 13.00 -0.99
CA ALA A 149 -1.96 13.98 -1.63
C ALA A 149 -1.85 15.22 -0.73
N PRO A 150 -0.73 15.96 -0.79
CA PRO A 150 -0.57 17.17 -0.03
C PRO A 150 -1.65 18.18 -0.45
N GLN A 151 -2.49 18.59 0.51
CA GLN A 151 -3.36 19.75 0.33
C GLN A 151 -2.45 20.98 0.22
N LEU A 152 -2.51 21.66 -0.92
CA LEU A 152 -1.83 22.94 -1.17
C LEU A 152 -2.50 24.09 -0.41
#